data_AF-A0A8X6KD35-F1
#
_entry.id   AF-A0A8X6KD35-F1
#
_cell.length_a   1.000
_cell.length_b   1.000
_cell.length_c   1.000
_cell.angle_alpha   90.00
_cell.angle_beta   90.00
_cell.angle_gamma   90.00
#
_symmetry.space_group_name_H-M   'P 1'
#
loop_
_entity.id
_entity.type
_entity.pdbx_description
1 polymer ?
#
loop_
_entity_poly.entity_id
_entity_poly.type
_entity_poly.pdbx_seq_one_letter_code
_entity_poly.pdbx_strand_id
1 'polypeptide(L)'
;MHDYAQDGMTFVPHRGTHDLFITFTCNPSWPEITVELLPEQVAEDRVDLDARVFQQKVKKMLYVIKDAQVFEKVACFMYSIE
;
A
#
# COMPACT_ATOMS: atom_id res chain seq x y z
N MET A 1 -13.14 -5.16 -10.59
CA MET A 1 -13.39 -4.03 -9.67
C MET A 1 -14.54 -4.27 -8.69
N HIS A 2 -15.48 -5.20 -8.96
CA HIS A 2 -16.60 -5.49 -8.04
C HIS A 2 -16.30 -6.50 -6.91
N ASP A 3 -15.25 -7.33 -7.02
CA ASP A 3 -15.05 -8.45 -6.08
C ASP A 3 -14.37 -8.02 -4.76
N TYR A 4 -13.41 -7.09 -4.78
CA TYR A 4 -12.62 -6.74 -3.58
C TYR A 4 -13.39 -5.94 -2.52
N ALA A 5 -14.31 -5.07 -2.95
CA ALA A 5 -15.22 -4.39 -2.04
C ALA A 5 -16.16 -5.39 -1.35
N GLN A 6 -16.57 -6.45 -2.06
CA GLN A 6 -17.37 -7.53 -1.47
C GLN A 6 -16.57 -8.41 -0.51
N ASP A 7 -15.29 -8.66 -0.78
CA ASP A 7 -14.42 -9.39 0.14
C ASP A 7 -14.20 -8.64 1.46
N GLY A 8 -13.97 -7.32 1.39
CA GLY A 8 -13.89 -6.46 2.57
C GLY A 8 -15.20 -6.42 3.36
N MET A 9 -16.34 -6.26 2.67
CA MET A 9 -17.68 -6.22 3.27
C MET A 9 -18.12 -7.56 3.89
N THR A 10 -17.58 -8.68 3.42
CA THR A 10 -17.82 -10.03 3.98
C THR A 10 -16.93 -10.31 5.20
N PHE A 11 -15.83 -9.59 5.34
CA PHE A 11 -14.88 -9.70 6.45
C PHE A 11 -15.40 -9.04 7.73
N VAL A 12 -16.13 -7.91 7.61
CA VAL A 12 -16.67 -7.11 8.73
C VAL A 12 -17.60 -7.91 9.65
N PRO A 13 -18.60 -8.67 9.15
CA PRO A 13 -19.60 -9.30 10.00
C PRO A 13 -19.04 -10.39 10.92
N HIS A 14 -17.92 -11.02 10.54
CA HIS A 14 -17.32 -12.13 11.29
C HIS A 14 -16.34 -11.67 12.38
N ARG A 15 -15.84 -10.43 12.32
CA ARG A 15 -14.77 -9.94 13.20
C ARG A 15 -15.02 -8.58 13.86
N GLY A 16 -16.12 -7.89 13.51
CA GLY A 16 -16.50 -6.60 14.08
C GLY A 16 -16.20 -5.41 13.16
N THR A 17 -16.37 -4.20 13.70
CA THR A 17 -16.12 -2.95 12.98
C THR A 17 -14.64 -2.79 12.67
N HIS A 18 -14.30 -2.15 11.54
CA HIS A 18 -12.91 -1.90 11.19
C HIS A 18 -12.36 -0.77 12.07
N ASP A 19 -11.26 -1.03 12.76
CA ASP A 19 -10.59 0.00 13.57
C ASP A 19 -9.78 0.98 12.71
N LEU A 20 -9.34 0.55 11.53
CA LEU A 20 -8.42 1.32 10.69
C LEU A 20 -8.64 1.04 9.19
N PHE A 21 -8.82 2.09 8.39
CA PHE A 21 -8.84 2.05 6.93
C PHE A 21 -7.77 3.01 6.40
N ILE A 22 -6.83 2.50 5.59
CA ILE A 22 -5.70 3.29 5.09
C ILE A 22 -5.61 3.19 3.58
N THR A 23 -5.60 4.35 2.93
CA THR A 23 -5.25 4.48 1.50
C THR A 23 -3.79 4.89 1.40
N PHE A 24 -2.99 4.13 0.64
CA PHE A 24 -1.59 4.45 0.37
C PHE A 24 -1.40 4.64 -1.13
N THR A 25 -0.99 5.84 -1.54
CA THR A 25 -0.81 6.21 -2.95
C THR A 25 0.66 6.35 -3.30
N CYS A 26 1.03 5.98 -4.53
CA CYS A 26 2.37 6.24 -5.04
C CYS A 26 2.60 7.75 -5.19
N ASN A 27 3.80 8.22 -4.86
CA ASN A 27 4.22 9.60 -5.12
C ASN A 27 5.43 9.60 -6.06
N PRO A 28 5.27 10.03 -7.32
CA PRO A 28 6.35 10.09 -8.31
C PRO A 28 7.52 11.02 -7.91
N SER A 29 7.30 11.93 -6.95
CA SER A 29 8.33 12.84 -6.44
C SER A 29 9.24 12.20 -5.38
N TRP A 30 9.09 10.91 -5.08
CA TRP A 30 9.96 10.23 -4.12
C TRP A 30 11.41 10.22 -4.62
N PRO A 31 12.40 10.45 -3.72
CA PRO A 31 13.81 10.46 -4.09
C PRO A 31 14.27 9.12 -4.67
N GLU A 32 13.69 8.01 -4.23
CA GLU A 32 14.01 6.67 -4.76
C GLU A 32 13.58 6.49 -6.23
N ILE A 33 12.68 7.35 -6.74
CA ILE A 33 12.25 7.40 -8.14
C ILE A 33 13.10 8.42 -8.88
N THR A 34 13.15 9.66 -8.39
CA THR A 34 13.78 10.78 -9.09
C THR A 34 15.28 10.62 -9.31
N VAL A 35 15.98 9.93 -8.41
CA VAL A 35 17.43 9.64 -8.54
C VAL A 35 17.72 8.63 -9.65
N GLU A 36 16.77 7.77 -9.99
CA GLU A 36 16.93 6.70 -10.98
C GLU A 36 16.41 7.12 -12.38
N LEU A 37 15.90 8.35 -12.51
CA LEU A 37 15.48 8.92 -13.80
C LEU A 37 16.69 9.31 -14.64
N LEU A 38 16.65 8.97 -15.93
CA LEU A 38 17.63 9.47 -16.89
C LEU A 38 17.39 10.96 -17.17
N PRO A 39 18.40 11.69 -17.68
CA PRO A 39 18.20 13.05 -18.14
C PRO A 39 16.99 13.13 -19.10
N GLU A 40 16.13 14.12 -18.88
CA GLU A 40 14.89 14.37 -19.64
C GLU A 40 13.74 13.37 -19.43
N GLN A 41 13.91 12.31 -18.62
CA GLN A 41 12.80 11.45 -18.22
C GLN A 41 11.98 12.07 -17.09
N VAL A 42 10.66 11.91 -17.16
CA VAL A 42 9.76 12.13 -16.04
C VAL A 42 9.39 10.80 -15.39
N ALA A 43 8.96 10.83 -14.13
CA ALA A 43 8.59 9.61 -13.41
C ALA A 43 7.49 8.81 -14.11
N GLU A 44 6.56 9.49 -14.79
CA GLU A 44 5.51 8.85 -15.60
C GLU A 44 6.05 7.98 -16.74
N ASP A 45 7.27 8.26 -17.23
CA ASP A 45 7.93 7.44 -18.27
C ASP A 45 8.47 6.11 -17.71
N ARG A 46 8.58 5.99 -16.38
CA ARG A 46 9.20 4.86 -15.68
C ARG A 46 8.25 4.24 -14.67
N VAL A 47 7.09 3.80 -15.16
CA VAL A 47 6.08 3.06 -14.37
C VAL A 47 6.66 1.83 -13.65
N ASP A 48 7.75 1.25 -14.16
CA ASP A 48 8.47 0.15 -13.51
C ASP A 48 9.15 0.59 -12.21
N LEU A 49 9.75 1.78 -12.19
CA LEU A 49 10.38 2.36 -10.99
C LEU A 49 9.31 2.72 -9.96
N ASP A 50 8.24 3.38 -10.39
CA ASP A 50 7.12 3.76 -9.54
C ASP A 50 6.52 2.54 -8.86
N ALA A 51 6.20 1.49 -9.63
CA ALA A 51 5.66 0.25 -9.09
C ALA A 51 6.63 -0.44 -8.11
N ARG A 52 7.94 -0.47 -8.43
CA ARG A 52 8.95 -1.09 -7.57
C ARG A 52 9.09 -0.36 -6.24
N VAL A 53 9.20 0.97 -6.27
CA VAL A 53 9.33 1.81 -5.07
C VAL A 53 8.05 1.75 -4.24
N PHE A 54 6.88 1.81 -4.90
CA PHE A 54 5.59 1.67 -4.24
C PHE A 54 5.48 0.33 -3.51
N GLN A 55 5.79 -0.80 -4.16
CA GLN A 55 5.76 -2.11 -3.53
C GLN A 55 6.69 -2.21 -2.32
N GLN A 56 7.89 -1.63 -2.39
CA GLN A 56 8.82 -1.61 -1.26
C GLN A 56 8.24 -0.82 -0.07
N LYS A 57 7.63 0.34 -0.33
CA LYS A 57 7.01 1.15 0.73
C LYS A 57 5.76 0.50 1.32
N VAL A 58 4.92 -0.15 0.49
CA VAL A 58 3.77 -0.94 0.97
C VAL A 58 4.25 -2.07 1.88
N LYS A 59 5.29 -2.82 1.50
CA LYS A 59 5.85 -3.88 2.37
C LYS A 59 6.33 -3.33 3.71
N LYS A 60 7.04 -2.20 3.70
CA LYS A 60 7.51 -1.53 4.91
C LYS A 60 6.34 -1.07 5.80
N MET A 61 5.31 -0.49 5.21
CA MET A 61 4.11 -0.08 5.92
C MET A 61 3.37 -1.26 6.55
N LEU A 62 3.19 -2.36 5.80
CA LEU A 62 2.56 -3.58 6.32
C LEU A 62 3.34 -4.18 7.48
N TYR A 63 4.68 -4.15 7.43
CA TYR A 63 5.52 -4.57 8.55
C TYR A 63 5.30 -3.70 9.79
N VAL A 64 5.25 -2.37 9.63
CA VAL A 64 5.01 -1.45 10.75
C VAL A 64 3.64 -1.70 11.40
N ILE A 65 2.62 -1.95 10.60
CA ILE A 65 1.26 -2.20 11.09
C ILE A 65 1.16 -3.55 11.79
N LYS A 66 1.71 -4.62 11.21
CA LYS A 66 1.49 -6.00 11.69
C LYS A 66 2.52 -6.46 12.70
N ASP A 67 3.80 -6.18 12.42
CA ASP A 67 4.94 -6.78 13.13
C ASP A 67 5.52 -5.81 14.17
N ALA A 68 5.56 -4.51 13.86
CA ALA A 68 6.04 -3.51 14.82
C ALA A 68 5.00 -3.14 15.91
N GLN A 69 3.79 -3.70 15.84
CA GLN A 69 2.72 -3.55 16.84
C GLN A 69 2.40 -2.10 17.24
N VAL A 70 2.52 -1.16 16.29
CA VAL A 70 2.24 0.27 16.52
C VAL A 70 0.79 0.50 16.95
N PHE A 71 -0.13 -0.34 16.47
CA PHE A 71 -1.56 -0.31 16.79
C PHE A 71 -1.98 -1.54 17.60
N GLU A 72 -1.10 -2.05 18.45
CA GLU A 72 -1.26 -3.32 19.15
C GLU A 72 -1.32 -4.53 18.18
N LYS A 73 -1.77 -5.68 18.67
CA LYS A 73 -1.78 -6.93 17.89
C LYS A 73 -2.89 -6.90 16.84
N VAL A 74 -2.49 -6.90 15.57
CA VAL A 74 -3.42 -7.01 14.44
C VAL A 74 -4.08 -8.39 14.43
N ALA A 75 -5.37 -8.46 14.76
CA ALA A 75 -6.14 -9.70 14.75
C ALA A 75 -6.44 -10.19 13.33
N CYS A 76 -6.65 -9.26 12.39
CA CYS A 76 -6.71 -9.53 10.97
C CYS A 76 -6.41 -8.29 10.14
N PHE A 77 -5.96 -8.48 8.90
CA PHE A 77 -5.81 -7.43 7.92
C PHE A 77 -6.19 -7.94 6.54
N MET A 78 -6.59 -7.03 5.67
CA MET A 78 -6.74 -7.24 4.23
C MET A 78 -6.11 -6.02 3.54
N TYR A 79 -5.47 -6.24 2.39
CA TYR A 79 -5.00 -5.14 1.55
C TYR A 79 -5.09 -5.56 0.08
N SER A 80 -5.38 -4.60 -0.79
CA SER A 80 -5.31 -4.75 -2.24
C SER A 80 -4.35 -3.70 -2.81
N ILE A 81 -3.85 -3.98 -4.00
CA ILE A 81 -3.09 -3.02 -4.81
C ILE A 81 -3.83 -2.97 -6.15
N GLU A 82 -4.12 -1.77 -6.62
CA GLU A 82 -4.77 -1.51 -7.91
C GLU A 82 -3.76 -1.07 -8.96
#